data_AF-A0A2H6NIQ0-F1
#
_entry.id   AF-A0A2H6NIQ0-F1
#
_cell.length_a   1.000
_cell.length_b   1.000
_cell.length_c   1.000
_cell.angle_alpha   90.00
_cell.angle_beta   90.00
_cell.angle_gamma   90.00
#
_symmetry.space_group_name_H-M   'P 1'
#
loop_
_entity.id
_entity.type
_entity.pdbx_description
1 polymer ?
#
loop_
_entity_poly.entity_id
_entity_poly.type
_entity_poly.pdbx_seq_one_letter_code
_entity_poly.pdbx_strand_id
1 'polypeptide(L)'
;ALEGCAPLTSVKAKKLHNILDINADRIKAADWIPLLRAVRHNKTLTFIAIKSCHHQGPGDSGLEKQGTGIRRRIPAIRSKDLTGQLCKAIKGCLMISKALGNLELHG
;
A
#
# COMPACT_ATOMS: atom_id res chain seq x y z
N ALA A 1 8.66 -16.29 -22.01
CA ALA A 1 7.30 -15.91 -22.47
C ALA A 1 6.30 -16.41 -21.44
N LEU A 2 5.22 -15.66 -21.17
CA LEU A 2 4.09 -16.17 -20.39
C LEU A 2 2.93 -16.28 -21.38
N GLU A 3 2.65 -17.50 -21.81
CA GLU A 3 1.61 -17.84 -22.79
C GLU A 3 0.22 -17.75 -22.15
N GLY A 4 -0.74 -17.10 -22.82
CA GLY A 4 -2.16 -17.40 -22.61
C GLY A 4 -3.09 -16.35 -22.01
N CYS A 5 -2.83 -15.03 -22.09
CA CYS A 5 -3.88 -14.05 -21.78
C CYS A 5 -3.81 -12.83 -22.72
N ALA A 6 -4.91 -12.53 -23.40
CA ALA A 6 -5.00 -11.40 -24.32
C ALA A 6 -4.88 -10.06 -23.54
N PRO A 7 -4.08 -9.09 -24.02
CA PRO A 7 -3.93 -7.82 -23.33
C PRO A 7 -5.24 -7.02 -23.39
N LEU A 8 -5.76 -6.66 -22.22
CA LEU A 8 -6.90 -5.74 -22.11
C LEU A 8 -6.54 -4.42 -22.82
N THR A 9 -7.32 -4.02 -23.81
CA THR A 9 -7.10 -2.81 -24.65
C THR A 9 -7.07 -1.51 -23.86
N SER A 10 -7.55 -1.52 -22.63
CA SER A 10 -7.52 -0.39 -21.70
C SER A 10 -6.26 -0.34 -20.82
N VAL A 11 -5.35 -1.31 -20.96
CA VAL A 11 -4.14 -1.44 -20.15
C VAL A 11 -2.94 -1.02 -21.01
N LYS A 12 -2.46 0.21 -20.79
CA LYS A 12 -1.07 0.53 -21.15
C LYS A 12 -0.18 -0.34 -20.27
N ALA A 13 0.35 -1.42 -20.84
CA ALA A 13 1.36 -2.25 -20.18
C ALA A 13 2.67 -1.47 -20.05
N LYS A 14 2.70 -0.49 -19.13
CA LYS A 14 3.96 0.03 -18.63
C LYS A 14 4.50 -1.08 -17.72
N LYS A 15 5.45 -1.85 -18.24
CA LYS A 15 6.27 -2.79 -17.46
C LYS A 15 7.11 -1.94 -16.50
N LEU A 16 6.50 -1.39 -15.46
CA LEU A 16 7.17 -0.66 -14.40
C LEU A 16 7.88 -1.72 -13.57
N HIS A 17 9.11 -2.01 -14.02
CA HIS A 17 9.98 -3.04 -13.51
C HIS A 17 10.09 -2.92 -11.98
N ASN A 18 9.46 -3.87 -11.29
CA ASN A 18 9.62 -4.11 -9.86
C ASN A 18 9.29 -2.90 -8.95
N ILE A 19 8.26 -2.14 -9.29
CA ILE A 19 7.78 -1.02 -8.47
C ILE A 19 6.50 -1.45 -7.74
N LEU A 20 6.45 -1.20 -6.42
CA LEU A 20 5.22 -1.27 -5.63
C LEU A 20 4.80 0.15 -5.26
N ASP A 21 3.81 0.72 -5.93
CA ASP A 21 3.22 2.03 -5.58
C ASP A 21 1.75 1.82 -5.22
N ILE A 22 1.41 1.99 -3.94
CA ILE A 22 0.08 1.70 -3.41
C ILE A 22 -0.48 2.85 -2.58
N ASN A 23 -1.77 3.09 -2.75
CA ASN A 23 -2.55 3.88 -1.81
C ASN A 23 -3.06 2.96 -0.69
N ALA A 24 -2.50 3.13 0.51
CA ALA A 24 -2.81 2.34 1.70
C ALA A 24 -4.26 2.48 2.17
N ASP A 25 -4.93 3.59 1.85
CA ASP A 25 -6.30 3.83 2.29
C ASP A 25 -7.31 2.90 1.63
N ARG A 26 -6.95 2.38 0.45
CA ARG A 26 -7.82 1.53 -0.37
C ARG A 26 -7.68 0.04 -0.06
N ILE A 27 -6.74 -0.34 0.81
CA ILE A 27 -6.43 -1.74 1.11
C ILE A 27 -7.30 -2.22 2.26
N LYS A 28 -8.07 -3.28 2.03
CA LYS A 28 -8.92 -3.88 3.05
C LYS A 28 -8.05 -4.53 4.12
N ALA A 29 -8.53 -4.54 5.37
CA ALA A 29 -7.82 -5.13 6.51
C ALA A 29 -7.29 -6.55 6.23
N ALA A 30 -8.10 -7.40 5.57
CA ALA A 30 -7.75 -8.79 5.27
C ALA A 30 -6.60 -8.92 4.24
N ASP A 31 -6.44 -7.93 3.35
CA ASP A 31 -5.47 -7.98 2.26
C ASP A 31 -4.06 -7.52 2.71
N TRP A 32 -3.95 -6.93 3.90
CA TRP A 32 -2.65 -6.49 4.44
C TRP A 32 -1.72 -7.65 4.76
N ILE A 33 -2.20 -8.72 5.38
CA ILE A 33 -1.36 -9.87 5.75
C ILE A 33 -0.67 -10.49 4.51
N PRO A 34 -1.38 -10.85 3.43
CA PRO A 34 -0.72 -11.40 2.23
C PRO A 34 0.19 -10.38 1.55
N LEU A 35 -0.17 -9.09 1.52
CA LEU A 35 0.67 -8.04 0.98
C LEU A 35 2.01 -7.91 1.73
N LEU A 36 1.96 -7.89 3.07
CA LEU A 36 3.14 -7.80 3.92
C LEU A 36 4.06 -9.01 3.76
N ARG A 37 3.49 -10.21 3.62
CA ARG A 37 4.27 -11.42 3.31
C ARG A 37 4.95 -11.31 1.95
N ALA A 38 4.23 -10.84 0.93
CA ALA A 38 4.79 -10.65 -0.40
C ALA A 38 5.96 -9.65 -0.38
N VAL A 39 5.80 -8.50 0.28
CA VAL A 39 6.86 -7.49 0.43
C VAL A 39 8.07 -8.08 1.15
N ARG A 40 7.87 -8.73 2.30
CA ARG A 40 8.95 -9.30 3.12
C ARG A 40 9.86 -10.25 2.35
N HIS A 41 9.30 -11.00 1.40
CA HIS A 41 10.02 -12.04 0.66
C HIS A 41 10.42 -11.62 -0.77
N ASN A 42 10.08 -10.40 -1.19
CA ASN A 42 10.41 -9.92 -2.52
C ASN A 42 11.89 -9.50 -2.62
N LYS A 43 12.56 -9.98 -3.67
CA LYS A 43 13.99 -9.69 -3.96
C LYS A 43 14.20 -8.85 -5.21
N THR A 44 13.13 -8.57 -5.94
CA THR A 44 13.21 -7.87 -7.23
C THR A 44 12.77 -6.43 -7.13
N LEU A 45 11.93 -6.08 -6.13
CA LEU A 45 11.44 -4.71 -5.91
C LEU A 45 12.60 -3.72 -5.87
N THR A 46 12.53 -2.71 -6.75
CA THR A 46 13.49 -1.61 -6.87
C THR A 46 12.97 -0.35 -6.19
N PHE A 47 11.66 -0.22 -6.07
CA PHE A 47 10.99 0.93 -5.47
C PHE A 47 9.73 0.49 -4.72
N ILE A 48 9.54 1.04 -3.52
CA ILE A 48 8.31 0.90 -2.73
C ILE A 48 7.80 2.30 -2.36
N ALA A 49 6.59 2.66 -2.81
CA ALA A 49 5.82 3.79 -2.30
C ALA A 49 4.53 3.31 -1.65
N ILE A 50 4.29 3.77 -0.43
CA ILE A 50 3.06 3.52 0.32
C ILE A 50 2.54 4.86 0.79
N LYS A 51 1.38 5.24 0.27
CA LYS A 51 0.79 6.58 0.49
C LYS A 51 -0.57 6.43 1.16
N SER A 52 -0.79 7.14 2.26
CA SER A 52 -2.07 7.34 2.92
C SER A 52 -2.43 8.82 2.75
N CYS A 53 -3.61 9.11 2.21
CA CYS A 53 -4.14 10.47 2.05
C CYS A 53 -5.41 10.68 2.87
N HIS A 54 -5.58 9.90 3.95
CA HIS A 54 -6.69 10.08 4.86
C HIS A 54 -6.52 11.36 5.69
N HIS A 55 -7.10 12.46 5.21
CA HIS A 55 -7.20 13.71 5.96
C HIS A 55 -8.23 13.54 7.09
N GLN A 56 -7.79 13.56 8.35
CA GLN A 56 -8.66 13.92 9.47
C GLN A 56 -8.85 15.43 9.41
N GLY A 57 -10.06 15.89 9.09
CA GLY A 57 -10.38 17.30 9.17
C GLY A 57 -10.32 17.79 10.63
N PRO A 58 -10.20 19.11 10.89
CA PRO A 58 -10.06 19.67 12.24
C PRO A 58 -11.29 19.51 13.18
N GLY A 59 -12.18 18.55 12.93
CA GLY A 59 -13.44 18.35 13.68
C GLY A 59 -13.80 16.89 13.94
N ASP A 60 -12.92 15.93 13.66
CA ASP A 60 -13.19 14.49 13.89
C ASP A 60 -13.08 14.08 15.38
N SER A 61 -13.02 15.05 16.29
CA SER A 61 -13.32 14.85 17.70
C SER A 61 -14.84 14.77 17.91
N GLY A 62 -15.44 13.64 17.53
CA GLY A 62 -16.63 13.12 18.19
C GLY A 62 -17.94 13.92 18.12
N LEU A 63 -18.24 14.70 17.08
CA LEU A 63 -19.58 15.29 16.96
C LEU A 63 -20.17 15.19 15.55
N GLU A 64 -21.22 14.36 15.49
CA GLU A 64 -22.28 14.31 14.49
C GLU A 64 -22.59 15.68 13.88
N LYS A 65 -22.18 15.92 12.63
CA LYS A 65 -22.81 16.93 11.76
C LYS A 65 -23.01 16.37 10.36
N GLN A 66 -24.30 16.27 10.02
CA GLN A 66 -24.85 15.84 8.75
C GLN A 66 -24.26 16.63 7.57
N GLY A 67 -23.83 15.89 6.56
CA GLY A 67 -23.47 16.36 5.23
C GLY A 67 -23.09 15.13 4.41
N THR A 68 -23.61 15.01 3.19
CA THR A 68 -23.66 13.81 2.32
C THR A 68 -22.31 13.30 1.80
N GLY A 69 -21.25 13.35 2.59
CA GLY A 69 -19.96 12.72 2.31
C GLY A 69 -19.90 11.38 3.04
N ILE A 70 -19.74 10.29 2.28
CA ILE A 70 -19.42 8.94 2.78
C ILE A 70 -18.52 9.06 4.01
N ARG A 71 -19.02 8.67 5.20
CA ARG A 71 -18.26 8.60 6.45
C ARG A 71 -16.98 7.83 6.12
N ARG A 72 -15.85 8.53 5.94
CA ARG A 72 -14.64 7.92 5.39
C ARG A 72 -14.15 6.92 6.43
N ARG A 73 -14.40 5.63 6.19
CA ARG A 73 -13.95 4.55 7.05
C ARG A 73 -12.47 4.77 7.37
N ILE A 74 -12.12 4.79 8.65
CA ILE A 74 -10.72 4.88 9.08
C ILE A 74 -9.96 3.75 8.40
N PRO A 75 -8.95 4.06 7.57
CA PRO A 75 -8.24 3.03 6.85
C PRO A 75 -7.45 2.13 7.79
N ALA A 76 -7.33 0.85 7.42
CA ALA A 76 -6.66 -0.14 8.26
C ALA A 76 -5.23 0.30 8.62
N ILE A 77 -4.51 0.96 7.69
CA ILE A 77 -3.12 1.42 7.86
C ILE A 77 -2.92 2.38 9.04
N ARG A 78 -3.99 2.97 9.60
CA ARG A 78 -3.90 3.81 10.80
C ARG A 78 -3.71 3.00 12.10
N SER A 79 -3.90 1.68 12.05
CA SER A 79 -3.63 0.81 13.19
C SER A 79 -2.13 0.74 13.50
N LYS A 80 -1.76 0.97 14.77
CA LYS A 80 -0.38 0.86 15.26
C LYS A 80 0.21 -0.55 15.04
N ASP A 81 -0.61 -1.59 15.17
CA ASP A 81 -0.18 -2.95 14.88
C ASP A 81 0.21 -3.09 13.41
N LEU A 82 -0.64 -2.58 12.51
CA LEU A 82 -0.40 -2.70 11.08
C LEU A 82 0.81 -1.89 10.60
N THR A 83 1.01 -0.67 11.09
CA THR A 83 2.22 0.11 10.77
C THR A 83 3.48 -0.58 11.28
N GLY A 84 3.44 -1.19 12.47
CA GLY A 84 4.53 -2.01 12.99
C GLY A 84 4.84 -3.23 12.12
N GLN A 85 3.81 -3.94 11.65
CA GLN A 85 3.98 -5.07 10.73
C GLN A 85 4.52 -4.61 9.37
N LEU A 86 4.09 -3.45 8.88
CA LEU A 86 4.60 -2.84 7.66
C LEU A 86 6.10 -2.57 7.74
N CYS A 87 6.56 -1.94 8.82
CA CYS A 87 7.98 -1.72 9.06
C CYS A 87 8.77 -3.03 9.08
N LYS A 88 8.23 -4.09 9.72
CA LYS A 88 8.88 -5.42 9.76
C LYS A 88 8.98 -6.06 8.38
N ALA A 89 7.94 -5.93 7.55
CA ALA A 89 7.94 -6.44 6.18
C ALA A 89 8.97 -5.71 5.30
N ILE A 90 8.99 -4.38 5.35
CA ILE A 90 9.94 -3.55 4.61
C ILE A 90 11.38 -3.87 5.05
N LYS A 91 11.64 -3.97 6.36
CA LYS A 91 12.94 -4.40 6.89
C LYS A 91 13.32 -5.77 6.33
N GLY A 92 12.40 -6.73 6.32
CA GLY A 92 12.63 -8.05 5.74
C GLY A 92 13.03 -7.99 4.26
N CYS A 93 12.33 -7.17 3.46
CA CYS A 93 12.65 -6.93 2.06
C CYS A 93 14.07 -6.35 1.90
N LEU A 94 14.42 -5.31 2.68
CA LEU A 94 15.74 -4.67 2.64
C LEU A 94 16.88 -5.60 3.04
N MET A 95 16.63 -6.54 3.95
CA MET A 95 17.65 -7.51 4.38
C MET A 95 17.99 -8.53 3.29
N ILE A 96 17.05 -8.87 2.41
CA ILE A 96 17.21 -9.92 1.40
C ILE A 96 17.37 -9.40 -0.04
N SER A 97 16.92 -8.17 -0.31
CA SER A 97 16.97 -7.55 -1.62
C SER A 97 18.12 -6.56 -1.70
N LYS A 98 18.94 -6.68 -2.74
CA LYS A 98 19.93 -5.65 -3.11
C LYS A 98 19.39 -4.68 -4.17
N ALA A 99 18.21 -4.95 -4.70
CA ALA A 99 17.61 -4.17 -5.79
C ALA A 99 16.84 -2.94 -5.29
N LEU A 100 16.35 -2.95 -4.04
CA LEU A 100 15.51 -1.90 -3.48
C LEU A 100 16.33 -0.64 -3.24
N GLY A 101 16.22 0.34 -4.15
CA GLY A 101 16.95 1.61 -4.09
C GLY A 101 16.14 2.75 -3.46
N ASN A 102 14.81 2.65 -3.48
CA ASN A 102 13.94 3.76 -3.07
C ASN A 102 12.76 3.27 -2.22
N LEU A 103 12.51 4.00 -1.14
CA LEU A 103 11.39 3.79 -0.23
C LEU A 103 10.73 5.14 0.08
N GLU A 104 9.44 5.25 -0.22
CA GLU A 104 8.61 6.42 0.08
C GLU A 104 7.44 5.99 0.98
N LEU A 105 7.31 6.62 2.14
CA LEU A 105 6.21 6.41 3.08
C LEU A 105 5.56 7.75 3.38
N HIS A 106 4.34 7.95 2.91
CA HIS A 106 3.58 9.19 3.11
C HIS A 106 2.28 8.84 3.84
N GLY A 107 1.92 9.55 4.90
CA GLY A 107 0.70 9.28 5.67
C GLY A 107 0.48 10.19 6.84
#